data_AF-A0A535W7B9-F1
#
_entry.id   AF-A0A535W7B9-F1
#
_cell.length_a   1.000
_cell.length_b   1.000
_cell.length_c   1.000
_cell.angle_alpha   90.00
_cell.angle_beta   90.00
_cell.angle_gamma   90.00
#
_symmetry.space_group_name_H-M   'P 1'
#
loop_
_entity.id
_entity.type
_entity.pdbx_description
1 polymer ?
#
loop_
_entity_poly.entity_id
_entity_poly.type
_entity_poly.pdbx_seq_one_letter_code
_entity_poly.pdbx_strand_id
1 'polypeptide(L)'
;MKRARAPRGRPRRMPARSRPYRSALIRDEGSTWSAPPSTTMRLLLSGGLIAPMVFVGGFLAQGAIQPGYNPWTDYVSDLSLSADGWMQVASFIICGWLLLGFSAALCQLAETRAAPGWAPVVFGVMGFGLIAAGAFQIDPTTARLTLHGELHYVASFVIAGSLGLAALLAWRDLRHLGRNPALASYCLATGFVVVTLFTASLLAPSVASPGLLERLALLAGSAWVVVYAQRLRRTLSVNRHEFERNLVAA
;
A
#
# COMPACT_ATOMS: atom_id res chain seq x y z
N MET A 1 -82.73 -30.94 -22.16
CA MET A 1 -82.01 -29.69 -21.83
C MET A 1 -80.52 -29.97 -21.69
N LYS A 2 -79.65 -29.33 -22.51
CA LYS A 2 -78.20 -29.02 -22.33
C LYS A 2 -77.61 -28.74 -23.73
N ARG A 3 -77.86 -27.56 -24.31
CA ARG A 3 -77.01 -26.34 -24.33
C ARG A 3 -75.64 -26.54 -24.98
N ALA A 4 -75.50 -25.93 -26.16
CA ALA A 4 -74.30 -25.73 -26.96
C ALA A 4 -73.22 -24.90 -26.23
N ARG A 5 -71.95 -25.10 -26.60
CA ARG A 5 -70.84 -24.18 -26.27
C ARG A 5 -69.96 -23.92 -27.49
N ALA A 6 -69.67 -22.64 -27.69
CA ALA A 6 -69.02 -21.99 -28.82
C ALA A 6 -67.49 -22.25 -28.92
N PRO A 7 -66.86 -21.95 -30.06
CA PRO A 7 -65.41 -22.14 -30.25
C PRO A 7 -64.61 -21.01 -29.59
N ARG A 8 -63.52 -21.37 -28.89
CA ARG A 8 -62.56 -20.42 -28.30
C ARG A 8 -61.64 -19.86 -29.39
N GLY A 9 -61.74 -18.56 -29.63
CA GLY A 9 -60.85 -17.82 -30.53
C GLY A 9 -59.41 -17.77 -30.00
N ARG A 10 -58.44 -17.85 -30.92
CA ARG A 10 -57.00 -17.67 -30.65
C ARG A 10 -56.72 -16.21 -30.23
N PRO A 11 -55.83 -15.96 -29.26
CA PRO A 11 -55.41 -14.60 -28.93
C PRO A 11 -54.54 -14.01 -30.05
N ARG A 12 -54.89 -12.77 -30.42
CA ARG A 12 -54.24 -11.92 -31.44
C ARG A 12 -52.87 -11.48 -30.92
N ARG A 13 -51.77 -11.93 -31.55
CA ARG A 13 -50.41 -11.44 -31.23
C ARG A 13 -50.32 -9.95 -31.59
N MET A 14 -50.04 -9.08 -30.63
CA MET A 14 -49.60 -7.71 -30.88
C MET A 14 -48.13 -7.71 -31.34
N PRO A 15 -47.74 -6.91 -32.34
CA PRO A 15 -46.34 -6.74 -32.70
C PRO A 15 -45.62 -5.94 -31.62
N ALA A 16 -44.46 -6.45 -31.19
CA ALA A 16 -43.58 -5.77 -30.26
C ALA A 16 -43.10 -4.44 -30.88
N ARG A 17 -43.40 -3.32 -30.22
CA ARG A 17 -42.80 -2.02 -30.52
C ARG A 17 -41.28 -2.12 -30.31
N SER A 18 -40.52 -2.08 -31.39
CA SER A 18 -39.08 -1.89 -31.37
C SER A 18 -38.79 -0.51 -30.74
N ARG A 19 -38.30 -0.52 -29.50
CA ARG A 19 -37.64 0.66 -28.93
C ARG A 19 -36.35 0.87 -29.71
N PRO A 20 -36.09 2.06 -30.28
CA PRO A 20 -34.77 2.34 -30.84
C PRO A 20 -33.77 2.30 -29.68
N TYR A 21 -32.91 1.28 -29.72
CA TYR A 21 -31.76 1.17 -28.84
C TYR A 21 -30.93 2.42 -29.06
N ARG A 22 -30.87 3.25 -28.02
CA ARG A 22 -30.12 4.49 -27.95
C ARG A 22 -28.66 4.13 -28.19
N SER A 23 -28.22 4.31 -29.42
CA SER A 23 -26.81 4.38 -29.83
C SER A 23 -26.18 5.59 -29.15
N ALA A 24 -25.87 5.43 -27.87
CA ALA A 24 -25.13 6.38 -27.08
C ALA A 24 -23.89 5.65 -26.55
N LEU A 25 -22.75 6.02 -27.13
CA LEU A 25 -21.40 5.76 -26.63
C LEU A 25 -21.00 4.28 -26.66
N ILE A 26 -20.77 3.76 -27.87
CA ILE A 26 -19.50 3.05 -28.10
C ILE A 26 -18.42 4.11 -27.90
N ARG A 27 -18.05 4.33 -26.64
CA ARG A 27 -16.80 4.99 -26.31
C ARG A 27 -15.76 3.95 -26.66
N ASP A 28 -15.00 4.23 -27.71
CA ASP A 28 -13.87 3.46 -28.16
C ASP A 28 -13.04 3.00 -26.94
N GLU A 29 -13.09 1.73 -26.59
CA GLU A 29 -12.30 1.14 -25.49
C GLU A 29 -10.84 0.86 -25.94
N GLY A 30 -10.43 1.42 -27.08
CA GLY A 30 -9.05 1.49 -27.53
C GLY A 30 -8.51 2.91 -27.43
N SER A 31 -7.58 3.14 -26.49
CA SER A 31 -6.78 4.36 -26.33
C SER A 31 -7.41 5.53 -25.54
N THR A 32 -7.57 5.36 -24.23
CA THR A 32 -7.47 6.54 -23.34
C THR A 32 -6.00 6.91 -23.20
N TRP A 33 -5.47 7.62 -24.19
CA TRP A 33 -4.15 8.24 -24.13
C TRP A 33 -4.11 9.18 -22.92
N SER A 34 -3.50 8.71 -21.84
CA SER A 34 -3.31 9.51 -20.64
C SER A 34 -2.07 10.35 -20.86
N ALA A 35 -2.21 11.67 -20.71
CA ALA A 35 -1.08 12.57 -20.76
C ALA A 35 0.03 12.08 -19.79
N PRO A 36 1.31 12.21 -20.17
CA PRO A 36 2.41 11.78 -19.33
C PRO A 36 2.34 12.35 -17.91
N PRO A 37 2.72 11.58 -16.86
CA PRO A 37 2.66 12.09 -15.48
C PRO A 37 3.50 13.36 -15.33
N SER A 38 2.94 14.36 -14.65
CA SER A 38 3.58 15.66 -14.37
C SER A 38 4.85 15.51 -13.52
N THR A 39 5.69 16.54 -13.48
CA THR A 39 6.90 16.55 -12.62
C THR A 39 6.53 16.34 -11.15
N THR A 40 5.47 17.01 -10.68
CA THR A 40 4.94 16.85 -9.32
C THR A 40 4.53 15.41 -9.04
N MET A 41 3.80 14.76 -9.96
CA MET A 41 3.43 13.35 -9.83
C MET A 41 4.67 12.44 -9.70
N ARG A 42 5.72 12.69 -10.51
CA ARG A 42 6.96 11.90 -10.42
C ARG A 42 7.68 12.08 -9.09
N LEU A 43 7.72 13.30 -8.55
CA LEU A 43 8.28 13.60 -7.23
C LEU A 43 7.50 12.88 -6.13
N LEU A 44 6.17 12.99 -6.13
CA LEU A 44 5.30 12.30 -5.17
C LEU A 44 5.45 10.77 -5.26
N LEU A 45 5.52 10.21 -6.47
CA LEU A 45 5.76 8.78 -6.68
C LEU A 45 7.13 8.31 -6.16
N SER A 46 8.13 9.20 -6.13
CA SER A 46 9.45 8.87 -5.58
C SER A 46 9.42 8.65 -4.06
N GLY A 47 8.42 9.17 -3.36
CA GLY A 47 8.23 8.95 -1.92
C GLY A 47 8.15 7.46 -1.55
N GLY A 48 7.50 6.64 -2.37
CA GLY A 48 7.44 5.18 -2.17
C GLY A 48 8.78 4.45 -2.35
N LEU A 49 9.81 5.11 -2.89
CA LEU A 49 11.17 4.57 -2.97
C LEU A 49 12.06 5.14 -1.88
N ILE A 50 11.97 6.46 -1.68
CA ILE A 50 12.87 7.19 -0.78
C ILE A 50 12.51 6.87 0.68
N ALA A 51 11.23 6.83 1.04
CA ALA A 51 10.80 6.56 2.42
C ALA A 51 11.38 5.25 2.99
N PRO A 52 11.19 4.07 2.37
CA PRO A 52 11.75 2.83 2.91
C PRO A 52 13.28 2.83 2.96
N MET A 53 13.96 3.47 1.99
CA MET A 53 15.42 3.57 1.98
C MET A 53 15.96 4.45 3.11
N VAL A 54 15.35 5.63 3.31
CA VAL A 54 15.71 6.55 4.39
C VAL A 54 15.42 5.91 5.75
N PHE A 55 14.27 5.26 5.89
CA PHE A 55 13.89 4.61 7.13
C PHE A 55 14.87 3.49 7.51
N VAL A 56 15.11 2.54 6.59
CA VAL A 56 16.02 1.41 6.82
C VAL A 56 17.46 1.88 6.99
N GLY A 57 17.95 2.74 6.10
CA GLY A 57 19.31 3.26 6.20
C GLY A 57 19.52 4.05 7.50
N GLY A 58 18.52 4.83 7.91
CA GLY A 58 18.55 5.63 9.13
C GLY A 58 18.67 4.77 10.38
N PHE A 59 17.76 3.82 10.60
CA PHE A 59 17.81 3.00 11.82
C PHE A 59 19.02 2.06 11.84
N LEU A 60 19.49 1.57 10.69
CA LEU A 60 20.70 0.74 10.62
C LEU A 60 21.95 1.55 10.96
N ALA A 61 22.08 2.77 10.41
CA ALA A 61 23.21 3.64 10.69
C ALA A 61 23.20 4.10 12.15
N GLN A 62 22.05 4.57 12.66
CA GLN A 62 21.91 5.03 14.05
C GLN A 62 22.11 3.86 15.02
N GLY A 63 21.52 2.69 14.76
CA GLY A 63 21.68 1.51 15.59
C GLY A 63 23.11 0.96 15.62
N ALA A 64 23.90 1.18 14.58
CA ALA A 64 25.31 0.75 14.55
C ALA A 64 26.22 1.62 15.44
N ILE A 65 25.84 2.87 15.71
CA ILE A 65 26.66 3.82 16.45
C ILE A 65 26.12 4.12 17.86
N GLN A 66 24.86 3.79 18.15
CA GLN A 66 24.21 4.10 19.41
C GLN A 66 24.75 3.22 20.55
N PRO A 67 25.41 3.79 21.58
CA PRO A 67 25.91 3.02 22.71
C PRO A 67 24.76 2.35 23.49
N GLY A 68 24.98 1.10 23.89
CA GLY A 68 24.02 0.32 24.68
C GLY A 68 22.85 -0.25 23.88
N TYR A 69 22.72 0.07 22.59
CA TYR A 69 21.68 -0.46 21.73
C TYR A 69 22.02 -1.87 21.25
N ASN A 70 21.12 -2.82 21.47
CA ASN A 70 21.25 -4.19 20.99
C ASN A 70 20.18 -4.48 19.92
N PRO A 71 20.57 -4.69 18.65
CA PRO A 71 19.62 -4.88 17.56
C PRO A 71 18.79 -6.17 17.64
N TRP A 72 19.14 -7.08 18.55
CA TRP A 72 18.40 -8.31 18.78
C TRP A 72 17.24 -8.10 19.76
N THR A 73 17.45 -7.32 20.82
CA THR A 73 16.48 -7.16 21.91
C THR A 73 15.69 -5.88 21.80
N ASP A 74 16.33 -4.79 21.41
CA ASP A 74 15.75 -3.46 21.48
C ASP A 74 14.95 -3.20 20.21
N TYR A 75 13.91 -2.40 20.25
CA TYR A 75 13.12 -2.04 19.08
C TYR A 75 13.82 -0.95 18.24
N VAL A 76 13.41 -0.79 16.99
CA VAL A 76 13.85 0.36 16.16
C VAL A 76 13.42 1.68 16.81
N SER A 77 12.22 1.71 17.39
CA SER A 77 11.69 2.88 18.11
C SER A 77 12.49 3.25 19.36
N ASP A 78 13.16 2.30 20.02
CA ASP A 78 13.98 2.58 21.22
C ASP A 78 15.17 3.51 20.91
N LEU A 79 15.59 3.60 19.65
CA LEU A 79 16.58 4.58 19.21
C LEU A 79 16.14 6.02 19.52
N SER A 80 14.83 6.29 19.59
CA SER A 80 14.29 7.61 19.95
C SER A 80 14.53 8.01 21.40
N LEU A 81 14.87 7.05 22.27
CA LEU A 81 15.17 7.29 23.69
C LEU A 81 16.63 7.70 23.93
N SER A 82 17.48 7.60 22.91
CA SER A 82 18.89 7.97 22.99
C SER A 82 19.12 9.48 23.00
N ALA A 83 20.35 9.91 23.31
CA ALA A 83 20.76 11.32 23.23
C ALA A 83 20.55 11.90 21.82
N ASP A 84 20.82 11.11 20.78
CA ASP A 84 20.57 11.46 19.38
C ASP A 84 19.22 10.93 18.87
N GLY A 85 18.29 10.63 19.78
CA GLY A 85 17.01 10.01 19.47
C GLY A 85 16.09 10.84 18.57
N TRP A 86 16.34 12.15 18.50
CA TRP A 86 15.70 13.04 17.54
C TRP A 86 15.87 12.57 16.09
N MET A 87 16.96 11.87 15.75
CA MET A 87 17.21 11.31 14.42
C MET A 87 16.15 10.27 14.04
N GLN A 88 15.81 9.38 14.98
CA GLN A 88 14.78 8.37 14.77
C GLN A 88 13.38 9.01 14.67
N VAL A 89 13.10 10.01 15.51
CA VAL A 89 11.86 10.81 15.44
C VAL A 89 11.75 11.51 14.08
N ALA A 90 12.81 12.15 13.61
CA ALA A 90 12.85 12.79 12.30
C ALA A 90 12.65 11.79 11.16
N SER A 91 13.27 10.61 11.25
CA SER A 91 13.08 9.51 10.29
C SER A 91 11.60 9.11 10.18
N PHE A 92 10.91 8.92 11.31
CA PHE A 92 9.47 8.63 11.33
C PHE A 92 8.66 9.73 10.62
N ILE A 93 8.87 10.99 10.98
CA ILE A 93 8.10 12.12 10.43
C ILE A 93 8.37 12.29 8.93
N ILE A 94 9.64 12.29 8.51
CA ILE A 94 10.04 12.46 7.11
C ILE A 94 9.48 11.33 6.25
N CYS A 95 9.66 10.07 6.67
CA CYS A 95 9.15 8.91 5.94
C CYS A 95 7.62 8.89 5.90
N GLY A 96 6.96 9.33 6.98
CA GLY A 96 5.52 9.53 7.01
C GLY A 96 5.03 10.51 5.95
N TRP A 97 5.64 11.70 5.86
CA TRP A 97 5.31 12.68 4.82
C TRP A 97 5.61 12.19 3.40
N LEU A 98 6.73 11.49 3.20
CA LEU A 98 7.05 10.89 1.90
C LEU A 98 5.98 9.85 1.48
N LEU A 99 5.47 9.05 2.41
CA LEU A 99 4.40 8.09 2.13
C LEU A 99 3.03 8.76 1.94
N LEU A 100 2.74 9.87 2.63
CA LEU A 100 1.56 10.68 2.33
C LEU A 100 1.62 11.29 0.93
N GLY A 101 2.80 11.77 0.52
CA GLY A 101 3.04 12.22 -0.85
C GLY A 101 2.82 11.09 -1.86
N PHE A 102 3.36 9.89 -1.57
CA PHE A 102 3.14 8.70 -2.39
C PHE A 102 1.66 8.32 -2.48
N SER A 103 0.92 8.37 -1.35
CA SER A 103 -0.53 8.15 -1.30
C SER A 103 -1.29 9.15 -2.17
N ALA A 104 -0.94 10.44 -2.12
CA ALA A 104 -1.57 11.47 -2.95
C ALA A 104 -1.37 11.24 -4.46
N ALA A 105 -0.20 10.75 -4.87
CA ALA A 105 0.04 10.29 -6.24
C ALA A 105 -0.83 9.08 -6.58
N LEU A 106 -0.95 8.11 -5.67
CA LEU A 106 -1.78 6.93 -5.86
C LEU A 106 -3.28 7.29 -5.99
N CYS A 107 -3.79 8.30 -5.28
CA CYS A 107 -5.17 8.78 -5.42
C CYS A 107 -5.48 9.15 -6.89
N GLN A 108 -4.62 9.99 -7.48
CA GLN A 108 -4.75 10.41 -8.87
C GLN A 108 -4.61 9.24 -9.86
N LEU A 109 -3.73 8.26 -9.56
CA LEU A 109 -3.58 7.06 -10.37
C LEU A 109 -4.76 6.08 -10.23
N ALA A 110 -5.45 6.08 -9.09
CA ALA A 110 -6.64 5.25 -8.88
C ALA A 110 -7.83 5.75 -9.72
N GLU A 111 -7.98 7.07 -9.89
CA GLU A 111 -9.01 7.67 -10.76
C GLU A 111 -8.87 7.23 -12.22
N THR A 112 -7.63 7.03 -12.68
CA THR A 112 -7.31 6.55 -14.03
C THR A 112 -7.14 5.03 -14.11
N ARG A 113 -7.42 4.29 -13.04
CA ARG A 113 -7.23 2.83 -12.91
C ARG A 113 -5.78 2.36 -13.13
N ALA A 114 -4.81 3.27 -13.07
CA ALA A 114 -3.39 2.96 -13.16
C ALA A 114 -2.81 2.42 -11.83
N ALA A 115 -3.51 2.65 -10.72
CA ALA A 115 -3.26 2.05 -9.42
C ALA A 115 -4.55 1.44 -8.84
N PRO A 116 -4.47 0.40 -8.00
CA PRO A 116 -5.65 -0.17 -7.38
C PRO A 116 -6.22 0.76 -6.31
N GLY A 117 -7.55 0.79 -6.16
CA GLY A 117 -8.23 1.74 -5.27
C GLY A 117 -7.94 1.60 -3.77
N TRP A 118 -7.36 0.47 -3.33
CA TRP A 118 -6.93 0.30 -1.94
C TRP A 118 -5.61 1.02 -1.63
N ALA A 119 -4.74 1.21 -2.63
CA ALA A 119 -3.38 1.67 -2.42
C ALA A 119 -3.31 3.06 -1.76
N PRO A 120 -4.08 4.07 -2.20
CA PRO A 120 -4.00 5.39 -1.58
C PRO A 120 -4.35 5.35 -0.09
N VAL A 121 -5.40 4.60 0.28
CA VAL A 121 -5.85 4.47 1.66
C VAL A 121 -4.79 3.79 2.52
N VAL A 122 -4.28 2.63 2.11
CA VAL A 122 -3.34 1.85 2.93
C VAL A 122 -2.01 2.59 3.10
N PHE A 123 -1.46 3.18 2.05
CA PHE A 123 -0.23 3.99 2.15
C PHE A 123 -0.46 5.29 2.93
N GLY A 124 -1.66 5.89 2.85
CA GLY A 124 -2.04 7.06 3.63
C GLY A 124 -2.08 6.76 5.13
N VAL A 125 -2.78 5.69 5.51
CA VAL A 125 -2.85 5.19 6.89
C VAL A 125 -1.46 4.87 7.43
N MET A 126 -0.61 4.20 6.64
CA MET A 126 0.77 3.93 7.01
C MET A 126 1.60 5.21 7.22
N GLY A 127 1.43 6.22 6.36
CA GLY A 127 2.09 7.52 6.49
C GLY A 127 1.69 8.28 7.76
N PHE A 128 0.39 8.32 8.06
CA PHE A 128 -0.10 8.90 9.31
C PHE A 128 0.37 8.11 10.54
N GLY A 129 0.41 6.78 10.46
CA GLY A 129 0.98 5.94 11.51
C GLY A 129 2.43 6.30 11.83
N LEU A 130 3.28 6.50 10.81
CA LEU A 130 4.67 6.93 11.03
C LEU A 130 4.75 8.32 11.67
N ILE A 131 3.95 9.29 11.22
CA ILE A 131 3.92 10.62 11.84
C ILE A 131 3.50 10.52 13.31
N ALA A 132 2.49 9.69 13.61
CA ALA A 132 2.05 9.45 14.98
C ALA A 132 3.14 8.79 15.82
N ALA A 133 3.85 7.79 15.30
CA ALA A 133 4.98 7.16 16.00
C ALA A 133 6.13 8.13 16.29
N GLY A 134 6.35 9.13 15.42
CA GLY A 134 7.31 10.20 15.68
C GLY A 134 6.80 11.23 16.69
N ALA A 135 5.51 11.57 16.64
CA ALA A 135 4.90 12.58 17.54
C ALA A 135 4.69 12.06 18.97
N PHE A 136 4.40 10.76 19.12
CA PHE A 136 4.23 10.09 20.40
C PHE A 136 5.44 9.20 20.65
N GLN A 137 6.37 9.67 21.48
CA GLN A 137 7.59 8.93 21.80
C GLN A 137 7.26 7.64 22.57
N ILE A 138 8.03 6.58 22.30
CA ILE A 138 7.90 5.32 23.02
C ILE A 138 8.35 5.48 24.48
N ASP A 139 7.73 4.73 25.39
CA ASP A 139 8.22 4.63 26.77
C ASP A 139 9.39 3.64 26.85
N PRO A 140 10.38 3.87 27.73
CA PRO A 140 11.39 2.86 28.03
C PRO A 140 10.73 1.55 28.48
N THR A 141 11.28 0.41 28.07
CA THR A 141 10.69 -0.92 28.35
C THR A 141 10.51 -1.21 29.84
N THR A 142 11.33 -0.61 30.71
CA THR A 142 11.26 -0.76 32.17
C THR A 142 10.36 0.28 32.85
N ALA A 143 9.84 1.26 32.10
CA ALA A 143 9.00 2.32 32.62
C ALA A 143 7.52 1.92 32.59
N ARG A 144 6.71 2.64 33.39
CA ARG A 144 5.26 2.52 33.33
C ARG A 144 4.76 3.08 31.99
N LEU A 145 3.89 2.33 31.32
CA LEU A 145 3.21 2.76 30.10
C LEU A 145 2.44 4.08 30.34
N THR A 146 2.79 5.09 29.56
CA THR A 146 2.14 6.40 29.48
C THR A 146 1.20 6.44 28.28
N LEU A 147 0.38 7.50 28.19
CA LEU A 147 -0.45 7.73 27.01
C LEU A 147 0.39 7.89 25.73
N HIS A 148 1.60 8.47 25.82
CA HIS A 148 2.47 8.63 24.64
C HIS A 148 2.97 7.27 24.16
N GLY A 149 3.46 6.42 25.06
CA GLY A 149 3.87 5.06 24.69
C GLY A 149 2.71 4.21 24.17
N GLU A 150 1.51 4.31 24.76
CA GLU A 150 0.32 3.60 24.26
C GLU A 150 -0.03 4.03 22.83
N LEU A 151 -0.06 5.33 22.55
CA LEU A 151 -0.29 5.86 21.21
C LEU A 151 0.82 5.46 20.23
N HIS A 152 2.07 5.37 20.69
CA HIS A 152 3.19 4.87 19.90
C HIS A 152 3.01 3.39 19.51
N TYR A 153 2.57 2.54 20.45
CA TYR A 153 2.29 1.13 20.15
C TYR A 153 1.14 0.98 19.16
N VAL A 154 0.05 1.74 19.34
CA VAL A 154 -1.06 1.78 18.37
C VAL A 154 -0.57 2.20 16.99
N ALA A 155 0.25 3.25 16.90
CA ALA A 155 0.85 3.70 15.66
C ALA A 155 1.72 2.59 15.03
N SER A 156 2.52 1.89 15.82
CA SER A 156 3.36 0.77 15.38
C SER A 156 2.53 -0.39 14.82
N PHE A 157 1.43 -0.76 15.48
CA PHE A 157 0.47 -1.74 14.95
C PHE A 157 -0.16 -1.30 13.63
N VAL A 158 -0.54 -0.02 13.52
CA VAL A 158 -1.10 0.54 12.28
C VAL A 158 -0.09 0.46 11.14
N ILE A 159 1.18 0.79 11.40
CA ILE A 159 2.26 0.71 10.39
C ILE A 159 2.46 -0.73 9.93
N ALA A 160 2.69 -1.66 10.86
CA ALA A 160 2.96 -3.06 10.54
C ALA A 160 1.75 -3.74 9.87
N GLY A 161 0.55 -3.47 10.38
CA GLY A 161 -0.69 -3.96 9.80
C GLY A 161 -0.91 -3.44 8.38
N SER A 162 -0.67 -2.15 8.14
CA SER A 162 -0.78 -1.55 6.79
C SER A 162 0.24 -2.14 5.82
N LEU A 163 1.47 -2.37 6.28
CA LEU A 163 2.55 -2.92 5.47
C LEU A 163 2.24 -4.37 5.05
N GLY A 164 1.82 -5.21 5.99
CA GLY A 164 1.38 -6.58 5.72
C GLY A 164 0.15 -6.62 4.81
N LEU A 165 -0.87 -5.79 5.10
CA LEU A 165 -2.10 -5.71 4.31
C LEU A 165 -1.84 -5.27 2.87
N ALA A 166 -0.97 -4.27 2.65
CA ALA A 166 -0.61 -3.80 1.31
C ALA A 166 -0.01 -4.93 0.46
N ALA A 167 0.88 -5.74 1.04
CA ALA A 167 1.49 -6.87 0.36
C ALA A 167 0.46 -7.96 0.01
N LEU A 168 -0.45 -8.29 0.94
CA LEU A 168 -1.51 -9.27 0.70
C LEU A 168 -2.52 -8.79 -0.36
N LEU A 169 -2.88 -7.50 -0.36
CA LEU A 169 -3.76 -6.93 -1.39
C LEU A 169 -3.09 -6.93 -2.77
N ALA A 170 -1.80 -6.65 -2.85
CA ALA A 170 -1.06 -6.75 -4.11
C ALA A 170 -0.93 -8.20 -4.61
N TRP A 171 -0.78 -9.19 -3.70
CA TRP A 171 -0.87 -10.61 -4.06
C TRP A 171 -2.25 -10.93 -4.67
N ARG A 172 -3.33 -10.52 -3.99
CA ARG A 172 -4.71 -10.73 -4.45
C ARG A 172 -4.91 -10.18 -5.87
N ASP A 173 -4.51 -8.93 -6.10
CA ASP A 173 -4.65 -8.28 -7.40
C ASP A 173 -3.82 -8.99 -8.49
N LEU A 174 -2.59 -9.41 -8.17
CA LEU A 174 -1.74 -10.18 -9.09
C LEU A 174 -2.32 -11.54 -9.46
N ARG A 175 -2.92 -12.24 -8.49
CA ARG A 175 -3.58 -13.52 -8.70
C ARG A 175 -4.81 -13.38 -9.58
N HIS A 176 -5.63 -12.34 -9.36
CA HIS A 176 -6.81 -12.08 -10.21
C HIS A 176 -6.43 -11.76 -11.66
N LEU A 177 -5.32 -11.02 -11.87
CA LEU A 177 -4.86 -10.71 -13.21
C LEU A 177 -4.17 -11.89 -13.92
N GLY A 178 -3.84 -12.98 -13.20
CA GLY A 178 -3.10 -14.11 -13.76
C GLY A 178 -1.68 -13.76 -14.24
N ARG A 179 -1.10 -12.68 -13.72
CA ARG A 179 0.22 -12.15 -14.18
C ARG A 179 1.30 -12.38 -13.14
N ASN A 180 2.48 -12.80 -13.61
CA ASN A 180 3.72 -12.91 -12.82
C ASN A 180 3.55 -13.67 -11.47
N PRO A 181 3.41 -15.01 -11.52
CA PRO A 181 3.14 -15.83 -10.33
C PRO A 181 4.26 -15.75 -9.28
N ALA A 182 5.51 -15.58 -9.70
CA ALA A 182 6.64 -15.41 -8.78
C ALA A 182 6.49 -14.13 -7.93
N LEU A 183 6.11 -13.01 -8.57
CA LEU A 183 5.86 -11.77 -7.85
C LEU A 183 4.63 -11.88 -6.94
N ALA A 184 3.59 -12.61 -7.35
CA ALA A 184 2.45 -12.87 -6.48
C ALA A 184 2.90 -13.64 -5.22
N SER A 185 3.65 -14.73 -5.37
CA SER A 185 4.20 -15.49 -4.23
C SER A 185 5.10 -14.63 -3.34
N TYR A 186 5.91 -13.74 -3.90
CA TYR A 186 6.72 -12.78 -3.14
C TYR A 186 5.85 -11.83 -2.30
N CYS A 187 4.79 -11.27 -2.87
CA CYS A 187 3.84 -10.42 -2.15
C CYS A 187 3.16 -11.19 -1.00
N LEU A 188 2.73 -12.43 -1.25
CA LEU A 188 2.11 -13.29 -0.24
C LEU A 188 3.08 -13.57 0.91
N ALA A 189 4.28 -14.04 0.57
CA ALA A 189 5.33 -14.36 1.54
C ALA A 189 5.68 -13.12 2.37
N THR A 190 5.84 -11.95 1.75
CA THR A 190 6.10 -10.70 2.48
C THR A 190 4.97 -10.37 3.45
N GLY A 191 3.71 -10.44 2.99
CA GLY A 191 2.56 -10.16 3.85
C GLY A 191 2.52 -11.05 5.09
N PHE A 192 2.72 -12.36 4.92
CA PHE A 192 2.82 -13.30 6.03
C PHE A 192 4.02 -13.04 6.93
N VAL A 193 5.22 -12.84 6.36
CA VAL A 193 6.44 -12.56 7.11
C VAL A 193 6.26 -11.31 7.98
N VAL A 194 5.75 -10.22 7.41
CA VAL A 194 5.53 -8.97 8.17
C VAL A 194 4.55 -9.20 9.31
N VAL A 195 3.38 -9.78 9.04
CA VAL A 195 2.34 -10.00 10.07
C VAL A 195 2.86 -10.94 11.16
N THR A 196 3.44 -12.08 10.79
CA THR A 196 3.89 -13.08 11.75
C THR A 196 5.06 -12.58 12.60
N LEU A 197 6.11 -12.03 11.98
CA LEU A 197 7.30 -11.61 12.73
C LEU A 197 7.00 -10.41 13.63
N PHE A 198 6.23 -9.43 13.15
CA PHE A 198 5.86 -8.27 13.98
C PHE A 198 4.94 -8.67 15.13
N THR A 199 3.95 -9.54 14.88
CA THR A 199 3.07 -10.05 15.96
C THR A 199 3.86 -10.86 16.98
N ALA A 200 4.77 -11.73 16.55
CA ALA A 200 5.64 -12.50 17.44
C ALA A 200 6.56 -11.59 18.26
N SER A 201 7.09 -10.53 17.65
CA SER A 201 7.91 -9.52 18.33
C SER A 201 7.14 -8.86 19.48
N LEU A 202 5.90 -8.44 19.26
CA LEU A 202 5.13 -7.67 20.24
C LEU A 202 4.45 -8.56 21.30
N LEU A 203 3.90 -9.70 20.90
CA LEU A 203 3.06 -10.54 21.78
C LEU A 203 3.82 -11.71 22.40
N ALA A 204 5.01 -12.04 21.88
CA ALA A 204 5.82 -13.14 22.40
C ALA A 204 7.30 -12.72 22.58
N PRO A 205 7.60 -11.58 23.23
CA PRO A 205 8.97 -11.09 23.36
C PRO A 205 9.88 -11.99 24.21
N SER A 206 9.30 -12.92 24.98
CA SER A 206 10.04 -13.86 25.83
C SER A 206 10.51 -15.13 25.11
N VAL A 207 9.99 -15.44 23.92
CA VAL A 207 10.32 -16.69 23.20
C VAL A 207 11.28 -16.48 22.02
N ALA A 208 11.50 -15.23 21.61
CA ALA A 208 12.38 -14.86 20.51
C ALA A 208 12.92 -13.45 20.71
N SER A 209 14.03 -13.12 20.06
CA SER A 209 14.63 -11.78 20.07
C SER A 209 13.69 -10.76 19.42
N PRO A 210 12.92 -9.95 20.19
CA PRO A 210 11.83 -9.15 19.63
C PRO A 210 12.37 -8.11 18.66
N GLY A 211 13.43 -7.40 19.02
CA GLY A 211 14.12 -6.49 18.12
C GLY A 211 14.50 -7.11 16.78
N LEU A 212 15.09 -8.31 16.78
CA LEU A 212 15.45 -8.98 15.53
C LEU A 212 14.22 -9.26 14.66
N LEU A 213 13.14 -9.79 15.25
CA LEU A 213 11.91 -10.11 14.53
C LEU A 213 11.27 -8.86 13.93
N GLU A 214 11.17 -7.78 14.71
CA GLU A 214 10.68 -6.48 14.23
C GLU A 214 11.51 -6.00 13.03
N ARG A 215 12.85 -6.00 13.15
CA ARG A 215 13.73 -5.54 12.06
C ARG A 215 13.58 -6.37 10.80
N LEU A 216 13.49 -7.69 10.91
CA LEU A 216 13.28 -8.56 9.76
C LEU A 216 11.93 -8.27 9.08
N ALA A 217 10.88 -8.01 9.86
CA ALA A 217 9.58 -7.57 9.33
C ALA A 217 9.70 -6.22 8.58
N LEU A 218 10.33 -5.23 9.21
CA LEU A 218 10.53 -3.89 8.64
C LEU A 218 11.39 -3.93 7.37
N LEU A 219 12.46 -4.73 7.33
CA LEU A 219 13.32 -4.93 6.17
C LEU A 219 12.55 -5.58 5.01
N ALA A 220 11.85 -6.68 5.29
CA ALA A 220 11.07 -7.40 4.27
C ALA A 220 9.98 -6.51 3.67
N GLY A 221 9.21 -5.84 4.53
CA GLY A 221 8.15 -4.94 4.08
C GLY A 221 8.70 -3.69 3.36
N SER A 222 9.80 -3.09 3.84
CA SER A 222 10.42 -1.94 3.17
C SER A 222 10.94 -2.29 1.79
N ALA A 223 11.60 -3.46 1.64
CA ALA A 223 12.03 -3.97 0.34
C ALA A 223 10.83 -4.18 -0.60
N TRP A 224 9.72 -4.71 -0.07
CA TRP A 224 8.51 -4.89 -0.85
C TRP A 224 7.88 -3.56 -1.31
N VAL A 225 7.86 -2.53 -0.46
CA VAL A 225 7.38 -1.18 -0.84
C VAL A 225 8.22 -0.61 -1.99
N VAL A 226 9.55 -0.78 -1.94
CA VAL A 226 10.44 -0.40 -3.04
C VAL A 226 10.06 -1.14 -4.32
N VAL A 227 9.89 -2.46 -4.28
CA VAL A 227 9.49 -3.27 -5.44
C VAL A 227 8.14 -2.81 -6.00
N TYR A 228 7.16 -2.53 -5.14
CA TYR A 228 5.84 -2.05 -5.53
C TYR A 228 5.94 -0.69 -6.24
N ALA A 229 6.66 0.28 -5.66
CA ALA A 229 6.84 1.60 -6.23
C ALA A 229 7.64 1.57 -7.55
N GLN A 230 8.70 0.76 -7.64
CA GLN A 230 9.47 0.57 -8.87
C GLN A 230 8.59 0.00 -10.00
N ARG A 231 7.79 -1.02 -9.69
CA ARG A 231 6.88 -1.62 -10.67
C ARG A 231 5.87 -0.61 -11.18
N LEU A 232 5.25 0.16 -10.28
CA LEU A 232 4.30 1.20 -10.65
C LEU A 232 4.94 2.22 -11.61
N ARG A 233 6.15 2.70 -11.28
CA ARG A 233 6.90 3.63 -12.14
C ARG A 233 7.23 3.04 -13.51
N ARG A 234 7.64 1.76 -13.57
CA ARG A 234 7.92 1.06 -14.84
C ARG A 234 6.69 0.95 -15.74
N THR A 235 5.54 0.61 -15.17
CA THR A 235 4.27 0.57 -15.91
C THR A 235 3.94 1.94 -16.50
N LEU A 236 4.07 3.00 -15.71
CA LEU A 236 3.80 4.37 -16.15
C LEU A 236 4.79 4.87 -17.22
N SER A 237 6.06 4.45 -17.18
CA SER A 237 7.03 4.80 -18.22
C SER A 237 6.78 4.08 -19.54
N VAL A 238 6.38 2.81 -19.50
CA VAL A 238 6.04 2.05 -20.72
C VAL A 238 4.86 2.69 -21.44
N ASN A 239 3.79 3.02 -20.69
CA ASN A 239 2.62 3.70 -21.25
C ASN A 239 2.96 5.06 -21.90
N ARG A 240 3.91 5.80 -21.31
CA ARG A 240 4.40 7.07 -21.88
C ARG A 240 5.11 6.85 -23.22
N HIS A 241 6.06 5.92 -23.29
CA HIS A 241 6.79 5.67 -24.54
C HIS A 241 5.88 5.16 -25.65
N GLU A 242 4.87 4.36 -25.31
CA GLU A 242 3.83 3.96 -26.26
C GLU A 242 3.03 5.17 -26.76
N PHE A 243 2.62 6.08 -25.88
CA PHE A 243 1.95 7.32 -26.28
C PHE A 243 2.81 8.20 -27.20
N GLU A 244 4.08 8.44 -26.84
CA GLU A 244 5.01 9.26 -27.64
C GLU A 244 5.29 8.65 -29.03
N ARG A 245 5.47 7.32 -29.12
CA ARG A 245 5.66 6.64 -30.41
C ARG A 245 4.44 6.78 -31.32
N ASN A 246 3.23 6.66 -30.76
CA ASN A 246 2.00 6.71 -31.55
C ASN A 246 1.64 8.14 -31.99
N LEU A 247 2.03 9.18 -31.23
CA LEU A 247 1.91 10.58 -31.66
C LEU A 247 2.80 10.91 -32.86
N VAL A 248 4.00 10.32 -32.96
CA VAL A 248 4.91 10.54 -34.10
C VAL A 248 4.46 9.76 -35.34
N ALA A 249 3.71 8.68 -35.16
CA ALA A 249 3.21 7.83 -36.24
C ALA A 249 1.88 8.31 -36.86
N ALA A 250 1.20 9.29 -36.25
CA ALA A 250 -0.05 9.89 -36.70
C ALA A 250 0.20 11.20 -37.47
#